data_AF-A0A2M8Q7H5-F1
#
_entry.id   AF-A0A2M8Q7H5-F1
#
_cell.length_a   1.000
_cell.length_b   1.000
_cell.length_c   1.000
_cell.angle_alpha   90.00
_cell.angle_beta   90.00
_cell.angle_gamma   90.00
#
_symmetry.space_group_name_H-M   'P 1'
#
loop_
_entity.id
_entity.type
_entity.pdbx_description
1 polymer ?
#
loop_
_entity_poly.entity_id
_entity_poly.type
_entity_poly.pdbx_seq_one_letter_code
_entity_poly.pdbx_strand_id
1 'polypeptide(L)'
;DVDFLAFSAHKMCGPTGIGVLYGKAALLEAMPPFLGGGDMIREVHLRSFKPNSLPHKFEAGTPAIAEAIGFGAACEYLTAIGMDAIAAHEHDLTEYALERLEEIPGLRVFGPAAEHKGGVAAFTLEGVHPHDVAQILDQDGIAVRAGHHCAQPLH
;
A
#
# COMPACT_ATOMS: atom_id res chain seq x y z
N ASP A 1 13.31 -12.41 -5.39
CA ASP A 1 14.11 -11.45 -6.17
C ASP A 1 13.21 -10.81 -7.22
N VAL A 2 12.57 -9.70 -6.85
CA VAL A 2 11.64 -8.99 -7.75
C VAL A 2 12.37 -7.90 -8.53
N ASP A 3 11.95 -7.64 -9.77
CA ASP A 3 12.56 -6.60 -10.61
C ASP A 3 12.13 -5.20 -10.20
N PHE A 4 10.86 -5.05 -9.85
CA PHE A 4 10.25 -3.83 -9.33
C PHE A 4 9.32 -4.14 -8.17
N LEU A 5 9.19 -3.18 -7.26
CA LEU A 5 8.22 -3.23 -6.16
C LEU A 5 7.73 -1.82 -5.89
N ALA A 6 6.42 -1.65 -5.74
CA ALA A 6 5.81 -0.36 -5.45
C ALA A 6 4.95 -0.44 -4.20
N PHE A 7 4.99 0.62 -3.40
CA PHE A 7 4.16 0.72 -2.20
C PHE A 7 3.90 2.18 -1.82
N SER A 8 2.93 2.41 -0.93
CA SER A 8 2.47 3.75 -0.56
C SER A 8 2.60 3.97 0.94
N ALA A 9 3.15 5.13 1.32
CA ALA A 9 3.45 5.44 2.71
C ALA A 9 2.20 5.55 3.60
N HIS A 10 1.07 6.01 3.07
CA HIS A 10 -0.19 6.15 3.82
C HIS A 10 -0.80 4.83 4.30
N LYS A 11 -0.23 3.68 3.90
CA LYS A 11 -0.59 2.35 4.43
C LYS A 11 0.43 1.83 5.45
N MET A 12 1.40 2.66 5.83
CA MET A 12 2.54 2.33 6.67
C MET A 12 2.81 3.44 7.69
N CYS A 13 1.76 3.99 8.30
CA CYS A 13 1.83 5.11 9.24
C CYS A 13 2.44 6.41 8.69
N GLY A 14 2.74 6.46 7.39
CA GLY A 14 3.29 7.63 6.72
C GLY A 14 2.21 8.57 6.17
N PRO A 15 2.60 9.73 5.64
CA PRO A 15 1.67 10.70 5.09
C PRO A 15 1.08 10.25 3.74
N THR A 16 -0.03 10.87 3.34
CA THR A 16 -0.52 10.81 1.96
C THR A 16 0.41 11.58 1.02
N GLY A 17 0.30 11.33 -0.30
CA GLY A 17 1.08 12.05 -1.30
C GLY A 17 2.50 11.55 -1.54
N ILE A 18 2.98 10.54 -0.80
CA ILE A 18 4.29 9.92 -1.00
C ILE A 18 4.20 8.38 -1.08
N GLY A 19 5.08 7.81 -1.88
CA GLY A 19 5.23 6.37 -2.10
C GLY A 19 6.60 6.07 -2.70
N VAL A 20 6.87 4.80 -2.95
CA VAL A 20 8.17 4.33 -3.42
C VAL A 20 8.00 3.41 -4.61
N LEU A 21 8.92 3.55 -5.57
CA LEU A 21 9.22 2.54 -6.57
C LEU A 21 10.64 2.03 -6.30
N TYR A 22 10.76 0.79 -5.87
CA TYR A 22 11.99 0.02 -5.96
C TYR A 22 12.12 -0.54 -7.39
N GLY A 23 13.32 -0.50 -7.92
CA GLY A 23 13.68 -1.18 -9.16
C GLY A 23 15.14 -1.60 -9.13
N LYS A 24 15.45 -2.75 -9.74
CA LYS A 24 16.85 -3.17 -9.91
C LYS A 24 17.62 -2.11 -10.69
N ALA A 25 18.79 -1.71 -10.19
CA ALA A 25 19.57 -0.60 -10.73
C ALA A 25 19.83 -0.71 -12.25
N ALA A 26 20.19 -1.91 -12.74
CA ALA A 26 20.43 -2.15 -14.17
C ALA A 26 19.20 -1.86 -15.04
N LEU A 27 17.99 -2.14 -14.54
CA LEU A 27 16.74 -1.86 -15.25
C LEU A 27 16.43 -0.36 -15.22
N LEU A 28 16.58 0.29 -14.07
CA LEU A 28 16.36 1.74 -13.92
C LEU A 28 17.36 2.56 -14.77
N GLU A 29 18.60 2.11 -14.90
CA GLU A 29 19.59 2.72 -15.79
C GLU A 29 19.18 2.58 -17.26
N ALA A 30 18.72 1.40 -17.67
CA ALA A 30 18.30 1.13 -19.05
C ALA A 30 16.98 1.82 -19.44
N MET A 31 16.08 2.06 -18.49
CA MET A 31 14.78 2.69 -18.74
C MET A 31 14.93 4.18 -19.13
N PRO A 32 14.12 4.71 -20.07
CA PRO A 32 14.06 6.15 -20.29
C PRO A 32 13.45 6.86 -19.07
N PRO A 33 13.78 8.14 -18.82
CA PRO A 33 13.09 8.94 -17.80
C PRO A 33 11.59 9.04 -18.11
N PHE A 34 10.77 9.17 -17.07
CA PHE A 34 9.31 9.26 -17.23
C PHE A 34 8.80 10.70 -17.30
N LEU A 35 8.95 11.46 -16.21
CA LEU A 35 8.63 12.88 -16.16
C LEU A 35 9.88 13.72 -16.47
N GLY A 36 9.71 14.84 -17.17
CA GLY A 36 10.77 15.79 -17.48
C GLY A 36 10.62 17.08 -16.71
N GLY A 37 11.73 17.69 -16.28
CA GLY A 37 11.72 18.94 -15.51
C GLY A 37 13.07 19.25 -14.88
N GLY A 38 13.08 20.17 -13.92
CA GLY A 38 14.25 20.41 -13.07
C GLY A 38 14.60 19.18 -12.22
N ASP A 39 15.81 19.18 -11.65
CA ASP A 39 16.38 18.14 -10.78
C ASP A 39 16.72 16.80 -11.47
N MET A 40 15.81 16.30 -12.30
CA MET A 40 16.01 15.06 -13.08
C MET A 40 16.94 15.20 -14.28
N ILE A 41 17.29 16.44 -14.67
CA ILE A 41 18.25 16.75 -15.74
C ILE A 41 19.63 17.08 -15.17
N ARG A 42 20.67 16.69 -15.89
CA ARG A 42 22.06 17.11 -15.65
C ARG A 42 22.46 18.28 -16.53
N GLU A 43 22.10 18.24 -17.81
CA GLU A 43 22.38 19.28 -18.80
C GLU A 43 21.13 19.49 -19.67
N VAL A 44 20.84 20.75 -20.00
CA VAL A 44 19.73 21.12 -20.90
C VAL A 44 20.25 22.08 -21.97
N HIS A 45 19.90 21.79 -23.21
CA HIS A 45 20.14 22.62 -24.38
C HIS A 45 18.81 22.87 -25.12
N LEU A 46 18.80 23.79 -26.08
CA LEU A 46 17.58 24.16 -26.83
C LEU A 46 16.88 22.98 -27.54
N ARG A 47 17.61 21.90 -27.88
CA ARG A 47 17.10 20.77 -28.65
C ARG A 47 17.46 19.40 -28.07
N SER A 48 18.07 19.35 -26.89
CA SER A 48 18.50 18.11 -26.25
C SER A 48 18.67 18.31 -24.75
N PHE A 49 18.65 17.20 -24.01
CA PHE A 49 18.99 17.18 -22.60
C PHE A 49 19.75 15.89 -22.28
N LYS A 50 20.47 15.89 -21.15
CA LYS A 50 21.03 14.69 -20.53
C LYS A 50 20.34 14.46 -19.20
N PRO A 51 19.79 13.25 -18.94
CA PRO A 51 19.21 12.94 -17.64
C PRO A 51 20.29 12.92 -16.55
N ASN A 52 19.86 13.11 -15.31
CA ASN A 52 20.68 12.92 -14.13
C ASN A 52 20.93 11.41 -13.88
N SER A 53 21.80 11.08 -12.92
CA SER A 53 21.98 9.70 -12.46
C SER A 53 20.79 9.24 -11.62
N LEU A 54 20.69 7.94 -11.37
CA LEU A 54 19.76 7.42 -10.38
C LEU A 54 20.07 7.98 -8.97
N PRO A 55 19.06 8.20 -8.12
CA PRO A 55 17.62 8.06 -8.40
C PRO A 55 17.01 9.30 -9.11
N HIS A 56 17.68 10.45 -9.09
CA HIS A 56 17.14 11.75 -9.53
C HIS A 56 16.61 11.74 -10.97
N LYS A 57 17.15 10.88 -11.85
CA LYS A 57 16.61 10.61 -13.19
C LYS A 57 15.08 10.45 -13.24
N PHE A 58 14.45 9.97 -12.17
CA PHE A 58 13.00 9.72 -12.07
C PHE A 58 12.25 10.68 -11.14
N GLU A 59 12.92 11.69 -10.60
CA GLU A 59 12.36 12.62 -9.61
C GLU A 59 12.37 14.04 -10.20
N ALA A 60 11.37 14.35 -11.02
CA ALA A 60 11.29 15.61 -11.75
C ALA A 60 10.63 16.71 -10.92
N GLY A 61 11.32 17.85 -10.77
CA GLY A 61 10.82 19.03 -10.07
C GLY A 61 10.96 18.93 -8.55
N THR A 62 10.41 19.92 -7.85
CA THR A 62 10.46 19.96 -6.39
C THR A 62 9.71 18.75 -5.80
N PRO A 63 10.37 17.92 -4.96
CA PRO A 63 9.73 16.73 -4.41
C PRO A 63 8.74 17.09 -3.30
N ALA A 64 7.97 16.09 -2.85
CA ALA A 64 7.15 16.17 -1.65
C ALA A 64 8.05 16.08 -0.39
N ILE A 65 8.76 17.18 -0.10
CA ILE A 65 9.86 17.22 0.88
C ILE A 65 9.38 16.82 2.28
N ALA A 66 8.31 17.45 2.77
CA ALA A 66 7.80 17.20 4.12
C ALA A 66 7.24 15.77 4.24
N GLU A 67 6.61 15.29 3.18
CA GLU A 67 6.04 13.95 3.11
C GLU A 67 7.13 12.88 3.09
N ALA A 68 8.23 13.11 2.36
CA ALA A 68 9.39 12.22 2.35
C ALA A 68 10.05 12.13 3.74
N ILE A 69 10.18 13.26 4.44
CA ILE A 69 10.70 13.29 5.83
C ILE A 69 9.74 12.54 6.77
N GLY A 70 8.44 12.81 6.69
CA GLY A 70 7.43 12.14 7.52
C GLY A 70 7.36 10.64 7.25
N PHE A 71 7.56 10.22 6.00
CA PHE A 71 7.67 8.82 5.65
C PHE A 71 8.95 8.17 6.21
N GLY A 72 10.08 8.89 6.22
CA GLY A 72 11.29 8.45 6.92
C GLY A 72 11.03 8.17 8.40
N ALA A 73 10.35 9.07 9.11
CA ALA A 73 9.96 8.88 10.51
C ALA A 73 9.02 7.68 10.71
N ALA A 74 8.09 7.44 9.77
CA ALA A 74 7.22 6.28 9.81
C ALA A 74 7.99 4.96 9.65
N CYS A 75 8.98 4.92 8.74
CA CYS A 75 9.89 3.79 8.60
C CYS A 75 10.70 3.52 9.88
N GLU A 76 11.24 4.57 10.51
CA GLU A 76 11.96 4.44 11.79
C GLU A 76 11.05 3.90 12.90
N TYR A 77 9.82 4.40 13.00
CA TYR A 77 8.82 3.93 13.97
C TYR A 77 8.52 2.43 13.80
N LEU A 78 8.21 1.99 12.58
CA LEU A 78 7.92 0.58 12.29
C LEU A 78 9.15 -0.31 12.51
N THR A 79 10.35 0.17 12.14
CA THR A 79 11.61 -0.55 12.35
C THR A 79 11.92 -0.71 13.84
N ALA A 80 11.63 0.30 14.66
CA ALA A 80 11.86 0.27 16.11
C ALA A 80 10.94 -0.73 16.83
N ILE A 81 9.69 -0.92 16.35
CA ILE A 81 8.80 -1.99 16.83
C ILE A 81 9.30 -3.35 16.35
N GLY A 82 9.75 -3.42 15.10
CA GLY A 82 10.23 -4.63 14.45
C GLY A 82 9.13 -5.27 13.59
N MET A 83 9.43 -5.47 12.31
CA MET A 83 8.45 -6.01 11.35
C MET A 83 8.01 -7.43 11.67
N ASP A 84 8.87 -8.26 12.26
CA ASP A 84 8.51 -9.62 12.68
C ASP A 84 7.47 -9.62 13.82
N ALA A 85 7.60 -8.68 14.76
CA ALA A 85 6.66 -8.53 15.86
C ALA A 85 5.30 -8.01 15.36
N ILE A 86 5.32 -7.06 14.42
CA ILE A 86 4.11 -6.57 13.76
C ILE A 86 3.42 -7.71 13.00
N ALA A 87 4.17 -8.48 12.21
CA ALA A 87 3.63 -9.59 11.43
C ALA A 87 3.02 -10.69 12.32
N ALA A 88 3.69 -11.05 13.43
CA ALA A 88 3.16 -12.00 14.39
C ALA A 88 1.85 -11.51 15.03
N HIS A 89 1.81 -10.25 15.46
CA HIS A 89 0.62 -9.67 16.05
C HIS A 89 -0.55 -9.56 15.05
N GLU A 90 -0.26 -9.17 13.81
CA GLU A 90 -1.24 -9.12 12.71
C GLU A 90 -1.80 -10.52 12.42
N HIS A 91 -0.95 -11.55 12.44
CA HIS A 91 -1.37 -12.93 12.26
C HIS A 91 -2.32 -13.40 13.36
N ASP A 92 -1.98 -13.19 14.63
CA ASP A 92 -2.82 -13.57 15.78
C ASP A 92 -4.21 -12.92 15.70
N LEU A 93 -4.27 -11.62 15.38
CA LEU A 93 -5.53 -10.90 15.21
C LEU A 93 -6.34 -11.42 14.02
N THR A 94 -5.65 -11.79 12.94
CA THR A 94 -6.29 -12.30 11.74
C THR A 94 -6.90 -13.68 11.97
N GLU A 95 -6.17 -14.58 12.62
CA GLU A 95 -6.66 -15.90 13.00
C GLU A 95 -7.91 -15.79 13.88
N TYR A 96 -7.82 -15.00 14.96
CA TYR A 96 -8.95 -14.77 15.85
C TYR A 96 -10.18 -14.21 15.13
N ALA A 97 -9.98 -13.20 14.26
CA ALA A 97 -11.08 -12.60 13.51
C ALA A 97 -11.74 -13.61 12.56
N LEU A 98 -10.95 -14.44 11.88
CA LEU A 98 -11.48 -15.47 11.00
C LEU A 98 -12.30 -16.52 11.74
N GLU A 99 -11.79 -17.06 12.85
CA GLU A 99 -12.53 -18.03 13.67
C GLU A 99 -13.88 -17.47 14.13
N ARG A 100 -13.91 -16.23 14.62
CA ARG A 100 -15.14 -15.60 15.11
C ARG A 100 -16.11 -15.26 13.98
N LEU A 101 -15.63 -14.90 12.79
CA LEU A 101 -16.49 -14.64 11.64
C LEU A 101 -17.15 -15.93 11.12
N GLU A 102 -16.43 -17.05 11.13
CA GLU A 102 -16.96 -18.35 10.68
C GLU A 102 -18.09 -18.89 11.57
N GLU A 103 -18.17 -18.44 12.83
CA GLU A 103 -19.26 -18.78 13.74
C GLU A 103 -20.59 -18.08 13.39
N ILE A 104 -20.58 -17.06 12.53
CA ILE A 104 -21.77 -16.27 12.19
C ILE A 104 -22.59 -16.97 11.10
N PRO A 105 -23.84 -17.38 11.38
CA PRO A 105 -24.68 -18.03 10.38
C PRO A 105 -24.92 -17.16 9.15
N GLY A 106 -24.77 -17.74 7.97
CA GLY A 106 -24.94 -17.04 6.69
C GLY A 106 -23.77 -16.14 6.28
N LEU A 107 -22.72 -16.01 7.11
CA LEU A 107 -21.51 -15.28 6.74
C LEU A 107 -20.57 -16.18 5.93
N ARG A 108 -20.01 -15.62 4.86
CA ARG A 108 -18.99 -16.29 4.04
C ARG A 108 -17.75 -15.40 3.94
N VAL A 109 -16.62 -15.90 4.42
CA VAL A 109 -15.31 -15.26 4.26
C VAL A 109 -14.68 -15.64 2.91
N PHE A 110 -13.92 -14.71 2.32
CA PHE A 110 -13.13 -14.91 1.10
C PHE A 110 -11.64 -14.90 1.37
N GLY A 111 -10.90 -15.62 0.52
CA GLY A 111 -9.44 -15.71 0.57
C GLY A 111 -8.95 -17.01 1.19
N PRO A 112 -7.63 -17.18 1.31
CA PRO A 112 -7.02 -18.37 1.90
C PRO A 112 -7.09 -18.34 3.43
N ALA A 113 -6.55 -19.37 4.08
CA ALA A 113 -6.40 -19.44 5.54
C ALA A 113 -5.48 -18.35 6.12
N ALA A 114 -5.54 -18.16 7.44
CA ALA A 114 -4.76 -17.15 8.19
C ALA A 114 -3.25 -17.15 7.87
N GLU A 115 -2.66 -18.33 7.67
CA GLU A 115 -1.23 -18.51 7.34
C GLU A 115 -0.80 -17.92 6.00
N HIS A 116 -1.75 -17.63 5.11
CA HIS A 116 -1.50 -17.19 3.74
C HIS A 116 -2.15 -15.84 3.41
N LYS A 117 -2.52 -15.07 4.44
CA LYS A 117 -3.17 -13.76 4.29
C LYS A 117 -2.62 -12.75 5.29
N GLY A 118 -2.78 -11.47 4.97
CA GLY A 118 -2.56 -10.38 5.93
C GLY A 118 -3.83 -10.06 6.74
N GLY A 119 -3.77 -8.95 7.45
CA GLY A 119 -4.74 -8.37 8.39
C GLY A 119 -6.02 -7.83 7.76
N VAL A 120 -6.68 -8.64 6.93
CA VAL A 120 -7.94 -8.30 6.25
C VAL A 120 -8.84 -9.52 6.19
N ALA A 121 -10.12 -9.36 6.54
CA ALA A 121 -11.16 -10.37 6.32
C ALA A 121 -12.25 -9.80 5.42
N ALA A 122 -12.29 -10.22 4.15
CA ALA A 122 -13.36 -9.88 3.23
C ALA A 122 -14.48 -10.92 3.38
N PHE A 123 -15.74 -10.49 3.45
CA PHE A 123 -16.87 -11.39 3.62
C PHE A 123 -18.16 -10.86 2.99
N THR A 124 -19.14 -11.75 2.84
CA THR A 124 -20.54 -11.44 2.53
C THR A 124 -21.44 -12.06 3.58
N LEU A 125 -22.64 -11.50 3.75
CA LEU A 125 -23.68 -12.03 4.63
C LEU A 125 -24.92 -12.37 3.80
N GLU A 126 -25.42 -13.59 3.92
CA GLU A 126 -26.57 -14.08 3.15
C GLU A 126 -27.79 -13.16 3.33
N GLY A 127 -28.37 -12.73 2.21
CA GLY A 127 -29.57 -11.90 2.20
C GLY A 127 -29.36 -10.44 2.61
N VAL A 128 -28.13 -10.00 2.89
CA VAL A 128 -27.84 -8.61 3.30
C VAL A 128 -26.85 -7.96 2.35
N HIS A 129 -27.18 -6.75 1.86
CA HIS A 129 -26.29 -6.01 0.99
C HIS A 129 -25.05 -5.51 1.78
N PRO A 130 -23.81 -5.59 1.24
CA PRO A 130 -22.61 -5.19 1.98
C PRO A 130 -22.63 -3.75 2.52
N HIS A 131 -23.29 -2.83 1.81
CA HIS A 131 -23.45 -1.44 2.30
C HIS A 131 -24.35 -1.34 3.53
N ASP A 132 -25.36 -2.21 3.67
CA ASP A 132 -26.22 -2.22 4.86
C ASP A 132 -25.44 -2.74 6.07
N VAL A 133 -24.63 -3.78 5.89
CA VAL A 133 -23.71 -4.29 6.93
C VAL A 133 -22.76 -3.19 7.40
N ALA A 134 -22.10 -2.50 6.46
CA ALA A 134 -21.16 -1.44 6.78
C ALA A 134 -21.82 -0.26 7.51
N GLN A 135 -23.03 0.12 7.09
CA GLN A 135 -23.77 1.22 7.72
C GLN A 135 -24.23 0.88 9.14
N ILE A 136 -24.68 -0.36 9.39
CA ILE A 136 -25.07 -0.80 10.74
C ILE A 136 -23.85 -0.82 11.67
N LEU A 137 -22.71 -1.36 11.19
CA LEU A 137 -21.48 -1.39 11.97
C LEU A 137 -20.95 0.02 12.29
N ASP A 138 -21.08 0.97 11.37
CA ASP A 138 -20.72 2.38 11.59
C ASP A 138 -21.55 3.03 12.71
N GLN A 139 -22.82 2.66 12.87
CA GLN A 139 -23.67 3.15 13.97
C GLN A 139 -23.15 2.73 15.35
N ASP A 140 -22.43 1.61 15.41
CA ASP A 140 -21.76 1.11 16.62
C ASP A 140 -20.28 1.57 16.71
N GLY A 141 -19.84 2.45 15.80
CA GLY A 141 -18.47 2.98 15.76
C GLY A 141 -17.44 2.02 15.15
N ILE A 142 -17.89 1.00 14.42
CA ILE A 142 -17.02 0.00 13.78
C ILE A 142 -16.83 0.37 12.31
N ALA A 143 -15.67 0.95 11.99
CA ALA A 143 -15.34 1.34 10.63
C ALA A 143 -14.93 0.14 9.76
N VAL A 144 -15.79 -0.24 8.82
CA VAL A 144 -15.49 -1.22 7.76
C VAL A 144 -15.71 -0.60 6.38
N ARG A 145 -15.34 -1.33 5.32
CA ARG A 145 -15.53 -0.88 3.93
C ARG A 145 -16.37 -1.88 3.16
N ALA A 146 -17.35 -1.37 2.42
CA ALA A 146 -18.13 -2.13 1.44
C ALA A 146 -17.79 -1.70 0.00
N GLY A 147 -18.10 -2.57 -0.96
CA GLY A 147 -17.94 -2.34 -2.40
C GLY A 147 -16.90 -3.26 -3.04
N HIS A 148 -16.41 -2.88 -4.22
CA HIS A 148 -15.52 -3.76 -5.00
C HIS A 148 -14.03 -3.64 -4.67
N HIS A 149 -13.65 -2.74 -3.76
CA HIS A 149 -12.27 -2.56 -3.29
C HIS A 149 -11.22 -2.39 -4.40
N CYS A 150 -11.60 -1.72 -5.49
CA CYS A 150 -10.75 -1.55 -6.69
C CYS A 150 -10.35 -2.87 -7.38
N ALA A 151 -11.07 -3.97 -7.13
CA ALA A 151 -10.84 -5.30 -7.68
C ALA A 151 -12.12 -5.90 -8.28
N GLN A 152 -12.89 -5.09 -9.03
CA GLN A 152 -14.19 -5.48 -9.59
C GLN A 152 -14.20 -6.80 -10.37
N PRO A 153 -13.16 -7.20 -11.13
CA PRO A 153 -13.14 -8.50 -11.81
C PRO A 153 -13.12 -9.72 -10.89
N LEU A 154 -12.82 -9.56 -9.59
CA LEU A 154 -12.82 -10.66 -8.61
C LEU A 154 -14.18 -10.88 -7.94
N HIS A 155 -15.17 -10.01 -8.19
CA HIS A 155 -16.51 -10.06 -7.60
C HIS A 155 -17.48 -10.92 -8.40
#